data_AF-A0A9D0XRT6-F1
#
_entry.id   AF-A0A9D0XRT6-F1
#
_cell.length_a   1.000
_cell.length_b   1.000
_cell.length_c   1.000
_cell.angle_alpha   90.00
_cell.angle_beta   90.00
_cell.angle_gamma   90.00
#
_symmetry.space_group_name_H-M   'P 1'
#
loop_
_entity.id
_entity.type
_entity.pdbx_description
1 polymer ?
#
loop_
_entity_poly.entity_id
_entity_poly.type
_entity_poly.pdbx_seq_one_letter_code
_entity_poly.pdbx_strand_id
1 'polypeptide(L)'
;WIWSNEIQFNRVKLKALFEKLAPHLLRAKGIMKTGNEWQLINWSDGILSFEEIAWRQDSRLECLFTHNKTVETIHPTKLEEEIQSTIHSYNS
;
A
#
# COMPACT_ATOMS: atom_id res chain seq x y z
N TRP A 1 -2.97 -3.61 -7.75
CA TRP A 1 -3.84 -2.44 -7.98
C TRP A 1 -3.08 -1.31 -8.65
N ILE A 2 -3.77 -0.44 -9.39
CA ILE A 2 -3.22 0.72 -10.10
C ILE A 2 -4.15 1.92 -9.84
N TRP A 3 -3.59 3.08 -9.51
CA TRP A 3 -4.32 4.33 -9.25
C TRP A 3 -3.69 5.51 -9.98
N SER A 4 -4.49 6.52 -10.36
CA SER A 4 -3.98 7.69 -11.08
C SER A 4 -2.96 8.50 -10.27
N ASN A 5 -2.11 9.29 -10.93
CA ASN A 5 -1.14 10.17 -10.27
C ASN A 5 -1.76 11.35 -9.48
N GLU A 6 -3.06 11.57 -9.61
CA GLU A 6 -3.80 12.59 -8.85
C GLU A 6 -4.06 12.12 -7.41
N ILE A 7 -4.12 10.80 -7.20
CA ILE A 7 -4.33 10.20 -5.89
C ILE A 7 -3.02 10.25 -5.10
N GLN A 8 -3.09 10.87 -3.92
CA GLN A 8 -1.97 10.97 -2.98
C GLN A 8 -2.30 10.18 -1.73
N PHE A 9 -1.44 9.22 -1.38
CA PHE A 9 -1.61 8.41 -0.20
C PHE A 9 -0.90 9.04 1.00
N ASN A 10 -1.47 8.87 2.19
CA ASN A 10 -0.83 9.29 3.42
C ASN A 10 0.17 8.23 3.88
N ARG A 11 1.46 8.58 3.91
CA ARG A 11 2.55 7.64 4.26
C ARG A 11 2.38 7.02 5.65
N VAL A 12 1.88 7.77 6.63
CA VAL A 12 1.67 7.28 8.00
C VAL A 12 0.53 6.26 8.03
N LYS A 13 -0.59 6.55 7.37
CA LYS A 13 -1.71 5.60 7.26
C LYS A 13 -1.32 4.35 6.48
N LEU A 14 -0.54 4.48 5.41
CA LEU A 14 0.02 3.33 4.69
C LEU A 14 0.88 2.47 5.61
N LYS A 15 1.81 3.06 6.36
CA LYS A 15 2.64 2.31 7.30
C LYS A 15 1.79 1.53 8.31
N ALA A 16 0.77 2.16 8.91
CA ALA A 16 -0.14 1.50 9.83
C ALA A 16 -0.93 0.35 9.18
N LEU A 17 -1.36 0.53 7.92
CA LEU A 17 -2.00 -0.54 7.16
C LEU A 17 -1.05 -1.74 6.96
N PHE A 18 0.20 -1.50 6.58
CA PHE A 18 1.19 -2.57 6.43
C PHE A 18 1.48 -3.30 7.74
N GLU A 19 1.53 -2.60 8.87
CA GLU A 19 1.64 -3.21 10.20
C GLU A 19 0.44 -4.11 10.53
N LYS A 20 -0.79 -3.68 10.18
CA LYS A 20 -2.01 -4.51 10.31
C LYS A 20 -1.95 -5.75 9.41
N LEU A 21 -1.43 -5.63 8.20
CA LEU A 21 -1.32 -6.73 7.23
C LEU A 21 -0.17 -7.69 7.54
N ALA A 22 0.81 -7.28 8.35
CA ALA A 22 2.03 -8.01 8.63
C ALA A 22 1.85 -9.51 8.96
N PRO A 23 0.85 -9.94 9.75
CA PRO A 23 0.64 -11.36 10.05
C PRO A 23 0.31 -12.25 8.84
N HIS A 24 -0.12 -11.65 7.73
CA HIS A 24 -0.63 -12.36 6.56
C HIS A 24 0.11 -11.99 5.26
N LEU A 25 0.84 -10.87 5.26
CA LEU A 25 1.53 -10.32 4.09
C LEU A 25 2.95 -10.89 3.95
N LEU A 26 3.15 -11.73 2.93
CA LEU A 26 4.46 -12.31 2.61
C LEU A 26 5.38 -11.32 1.91
N ARG A 27 4.83 -10.61 0.92
CA ARG A 27 5.59 -9.66 0.10
C ARG A 27 4.68 -8.54 -0.34
N ALA A 28 5.22 -7.34 -0.44
CA ALA A 28 4.63 -6.32 -1.29
C ALA A 28 5.72 -5.53 -2.01
N LYS A 29 5.38 -5.08 -3.20
CA LYS A 29 6.17 -4.13 -3.97
C LYS A 29 5.23 -3.12 -4.60
N GLY A 30 5.62 -1.87 -4.63
CA GLY A 30 4.80 -0.85 -5.24
C GLY A 30 5.55 0.43 -5.49
N ILE A 31 4.97 1.26 -6.34
CA ILE A 31 5.34 2.66 -6.47
C ILE A 31 4.11 3.45 -6.09
N MET A 32 4.22 4.32 -5.10
CA MET A 32 3.08 5.08 -4.61
C MET A 32 3.43 6.55 -4.45
N LYS A 33 2.51 7.42 -4.86
CA LYS A 33 2.60 8.84 -4.58
C LYS A 33 2.17 9.09 -3.13
N THR A 34 3.09 9.57 -2.30
CA THR A 34 2.83 9.87 -0.89
C THR A 34 3.00 11.36 -0.61
N GLY A 35 1.90 12.11 -0.66
CA GLY A 35 1.94 13.58 -0.69
C GLY A 35 2.55 14.09 -2.00
N ASN A 36 3.60 14.91 -1.91
CA ASN A 36 4.30 15.47 -3.07
C ASN A 36 5.38 14.55 -3.64
N GLU A 37 5.82 13.55 -2.88
CA GLU A 37 6.89 12.64 -3.26
C GLU A 37 6.36 11.36 -3.89
N TRP A 38 7.21 10.70 -4.67
CA TRP A 38 6.99 9.34 -5.14
C TRP A 38 7.89 8.40 -4.37
N GLN A 39 7.32 7.31 -3.86
CA GLN A 39 8.06 6.33 -3.07
C GLN A 39 7.94 4.93 -3.64
N LEU A 40 9.08 4.26 -3.75
CA LEU A 40 9.16 2.83 -3.95
C LEU A 40 8.88 2.15 -2.60
N ILE A 41 7.80 1.39 -2.55
CA ILE A 41 7.42 0.56 -1.41
C ILE A 41 7.99 -0.82 -1.60
N ASN A 42 8.63 -1.32 -0.55
CA ASN A 42 9.12 -2.67 -0.49
C ASN A 42 8.82 -3.28 0.88
N TRP A 43 7.99 -4.31 0.91
CA TRP A 43 7.73 -5.12 2.10
C TRP A 43 8.33 -6.51 1.93
N SER A 44 9.35 -6.83 2.71
CA SER A 44 10.00 -8.14 2.75
C SER A 44 10.39 -8.50 4.17
N ASP A 45 10.24 -9.77 4.52
CA ASP A 45 10.68 -10.31 5.82
C ASP A 45 10.14 -9.52 7.03
N GLY A 46 8.88 -9.07 6.92
CA GLY A 46 8.20 -8.30 7.97
C GLY A 46 8.64 -6.83 8.07
N ILE A 47 9.50 -6.35 7.18
CA ILE A 47 10.05 -5.00 7.19
C ILE A 47 9.50 -4.20 6.02
N LEU A 48 8.95 -3.03 6.32
CA LEU A 48 8.53 -2.03 5.34
C LEU A 48 9.65 -1.03 5.11
N SER A 49 10.05 -0.84 3.86
CA SER A 49 10.91 0.26 3.44
C SER A 49 10.22 1.16 2.41
N PHE A 50 10.67 2.41 2.42
CA PHE A 50 10.27 3.44 1.47
C PHE A 50 11.53 4.11 0.94
N GLU A 51 11.66 4.19 -0.37
CA GLU A 51 12.76 4.89 -1.04
C GLU A 51 12.18 5.96 -1.96
N GLU A 52 12.71 7.18 -1.89
CA GLU A 52 12.28 8.25 -2.78
C GLU A 52 12.71 7.96 -4.23
N ILE A 53 11.82 8.24 -5.18
CA ILE A 53 12.09 8.08 -6.60
C ILE A 53 11.58 9.28 -7.40
N ALA A 54 12.06 9.40 -8.64
CA ALA A 54 11.52 10.36 -9.59
C ALA A 54 10.03 10.09 -9.91
N TRP A 55 9.35 11.12 -10.39
CA TRP A 55 7.92 11.09 -10.76
C TRP A 55 7.51 9.89 -11.63
N ARG A 56 6.27 9.44 -11.46
CA ARG A 56 5.63 8.39 -12.26
C ARG A 56 4.20 8.77 -12.68
N GLN A 57 3.69 8.07 -13.69
CA GLN A 57 2.37 8.36 -14.27
C GLN A 57 1.20 7.83 -13.42
N ASP A 58 1.44 6.83 -12.57
CA ASP A 58 0.43 6.18 -11.76
C ASP A 58 1.08 5.54 -10.51
N SER A 59 0.27 5.30 -9.49
CA SER A 59 0.66 4.47 -8.34
C SER A 59 0.29 3.01 -8.63
N ARG A 60 1.17 2.07 -8.28
CA ARG A 60 0.95 0.61 -8.41
C ARG A 60 1.33 -0.08 -7.12
N LEU A 61 0.52 -1.04 -6.69
CA LEU A 61 0.83 -1.88 -5.55
C LEU A 61 0.48 -3.33 -5.85
N GLU A 62 1.42 -4.22 -5.58
CA GLU A 62 1.26 -5.66 -5.63
C GLU A 62 1.55 -6.24 -4.25
N CYS A 63 0.67 -7.14 -3.79
CA CYS A 63 0.78 -7.81 -2.50
C CYS A 63 0.60 -9.31 -2.68
N LEU A 64 1.45 -10.09 -2.01
CA LEU A 64 1.38 -11.54 -1.93
C LEU A 64 1.06 -11.92 -0.49
N PHE A 65 -0.01 -12.69 -0.30
CA PHE A 65 -0.49 -13.11 1.01
C PHE A 65 -0.31 -14.62 1.22
N THR A 66 -0.12 -15.03 2.47
CA THR A 66 -0.22 -16.46 2.81
C THR A 66 -1.65 -16.93 2.60
N HIS A 67 -1.84 -18.03 1.90
CA HIS A 67 -3.14 -18.69 1.89
C HIS A 67 -3.20 -19.69 3.06
N ASN A 68 -3.73 -19.25 4.21
CA ASN A 68 -3.94 -20.13 5.36
C ASN A 68 -5.43 -20.40 5.55
N LYS A 69 -5.85 -21.66 5.44
CA LYS A 69 -7.28 -22.06 5.41
C LYS A 69 -8.08 -21.72 6.68
N THR A 70 -7.39 -21.37 7.76
CA THR A 70 -7.95 -21.07 9.08
C THR A 70 -8.12 -19.58 9.38
N VAL A 71 -7.54 -18.70 8.56
CA VAL A 71 -7.69 -17.24 8.70
C VAL A 71 -8.73 -16.77 7.70
N GLU A 72 -9.57 -15.80 8.09
CA GLU A 72 -10.51 -15.14 7.17
C GLU A 72 -9.80 -14.78 5.86
N THR A 73 -10.38 -15.19 4.74
CA THR A 73 -9.84 -14.95 3.41
C THR A 73 -9.72 -13.44 3.19
N ILE A 74 -8.50 -12.96 2.92
CA ILE A 74 -8.28 -11.58 2.51
C ILE A 74 -8.92 -11.40 1.13
N HIS A 75 -9.99 -10.61 1.08
CA HIS A 75 -10.69 -10.31 -0.16
C HIS A 75 -10.04 -9.12 -0.86
N PRO A 76 -9.62 -9.24 -2.13
CA PRO A 76 -8.92 -8.16 -2.84
C PRO A 76 -9.67 -6.84 -2.86
N THR A 77 -11.00 -6.86 -3.00
CA THR A 77 -11.83 -5.65 -3.03
C THR A 77 -11.87 -4.94 -1.67
N LYS A 78 -12.02 -5.69 -0.56
CA LYS A 78 -11.97 -5.10 0.79
C LYS A 78 -10.60 -4.48 1.08
N LEU A 79 -9.54 -5.16 0.64
CA LEU A 79 -8.19 -4.65 0.81
C LEU A 79 -7.96 -3.39 -0.04
N GLU A 80 -8.53 -3.32 -1.24
CA GLU A 80 -8.50 -2.09 -2.05
C GLU A 80 -9.18 -0.92 -1.34
N GLU A 81 -10.37 -1.14 -0.73
CA GLU A 81 -11.06 -0.13 0.07
C GLU A 81 -10.21 0.32 1.28
N GLU A 82 -9.57 -0.62 1.97
CA GLU A 82 -8.63 -0.30 3.06
C GLU A 82 -7.44 0.53 2.58
N ILE A 83 -6.85 0.19 1.42
CA ILE A 83 -5.76 0.98 0.82
C ILE A 83 -6.26 2.38 0.46
N GLN A 84 -7.44 2.50 -0.16
CA GLN A 84 -8.05 3.78 -0.53
C GLN A 84 -8.38 4.63 0.70
N SER A 85 -8.70 4.03 1.85
CA SER A 85 -8.89 4.77 3.11
C SER A 85 -7.62 5.50 3.59
N THR A 86 -6.45 5.12 3.06
CA THR A 86 -5.17 5.79 3.34
C THR A 86 -4.92 7.03 2.47
N ILE A 87 -5.77 7.31 1.48
CA ILE A 87 -5.68 8.50 0.62
C ILE A 87 -5.81 9.78 1.48
N HIS A 88 -5.06 10.82 1.14
CA HIS A 88 -5.24 12.15 1.70
C HIS A 88 -6.64 12.67 1.37
N SER A 89 -7.47 12.81 2.38
CA SER A 89 -8.66 13.65 2.32
C SER A 89 -8.16 15.09 2.45
N TYR A 90 -8.11 15.84 1.35
CA TYR A 90 -8.14 17.30 1.49
C TYR A 90 -9.55 17.60 2.02
N ASN A 91 -9.65 17.99 3.29
CA ASN A 91 -10.84 18.69 3.74
C ASN A 91 -10.85 20.01 2.96
N SER A 92 -11.76 20.11 1.99
CA SER A 92 -12.09 21.35 1.29
C SER A 92 -12.45 22.46 2.25
#